data_AF-A0A662IJM8-F1
#
_entry.id   AF-A0A662IJM8-F1
#
_cell.length_a   1.000
_cell.length_b   1.000
_cell.length_c   1.000
_cell.angle_alpha   90.00
_cell.angle_beta   90.00
_cell.angle_gamma   90.00
#
_symmetry.space_group_name_H-M   'P 1'
#
loop_
_entity.id
_entity.type
_entity.pdbx_description
1 polymer ?
#
loop_
_entity_poly.entity_id
_entity_poly.type
_entity_poly.pdbx_seq_one_letter_code
_entity_poly.pdbx_strand_id
1 'polypeptide(L)' 'VKIREERFPYRVRVRPILVPKEPIDFTPLVPKLSFTKNKQYWSAPFRRAMFKIIEEDFKIIEEYLRRFVK' A
#
# COMPACT_ATOMS: atom_id res chain seq x y z
N VAL A 1 26.99 -1.73 4.50
CA VAL A 1 25.67 -1.84 5.16
C VAL A 1 25.75 -3.00 6.13
N LYS A 2 25.50 -2.79 7.44
CA LYS A 2 25.50 -3.87 8.43
C LYS A 2 24.35 -4.82 8.09
N ILE A 3 24.64 -6.08 7.80
CA ILE A 3 23.62 -7.11 7.59
C ILE A 3 22.89 -7.27 8.92
N ARG A 4 21.58 -6.99 8.93
CA ARG A 4 20.73 -7.22 10.09
C ARG A 4 20.13 -8.61 9.95
N GLU A 5 20.25 -9.43 10.99
CA GLU A 5 19.62 -10.77 11.06
C GLU A 5 18.11 -10.67 11.35
N GLU A 6 17.40 -9.82 10.60
CA GLU A 6 15.96 -9.64 10.76
C GLU A 6 15.20 -10.85 10.18
N ARG A 7 14.31 -11.44 10.98
CA ARG A 7 13.60 -12.69 10.64
C ARG A 7 12.10 -12.51 10.43
N PHE A 8 11.53 -11.36 10.81
CA PHE A 8 10.10 -11.06 10.75
C PHE A 8 9.23 -12.24 11.26
N PRO A 9 9.31 -12.59 12.55
CA PRO A 9 8.72 -13.83 13.08
C PRO A 9 7.18 -13.81 13.15
N TYR A 10 6.57 -12.63 13.30
CA TYR A 10 5.11 -12.48 13.37
C TYR A 10 4.49 -12.45 11.98
N ARG A 11 3.68 -13.47 11.65
CA ARG A 11 3.19 -13.71 10.28
C ARG A 11 1.71 -14.09 10.28
N VAL A 12 1.05 -13.80 9.16
CA VAL A 12 -0.33 -14.20 8.88
C VAL A 12 -0.38 -14.86 7.49
N ARG A 13 -1.20 -15.90 7.34
CA ARG A 13 -1.44 -16.50 6.01
C ARG A 13 -2.38 -15.60 5.23
N VAL A 14 -1.99 -15.22 4.01
CA VAL A 14 -2.80 -14.42 3.09
C VAL A 14 -3.00 -15.18 1.79
N ARG A 15 -4.03 -14.80 1.03
CA ARG A 15 -4.28 -15.29 -0.32
C ARG A 15 -4.27 -14.13 -1.31
N PRO A 16 -3.74 -14.32 -2.53
CA PRO A 16 -3.84 -13.31 -3.58
C PRO A 16 -5.31 -13.05 -3.94
N ILE A 17 -5.66 -11.78 -4.12
CA ILE A 17 -6.99 -11.36 -4.61
C ILE A 17 -6.85 -10.60 -5.93
N LEU A 18 -5.93 -9.63 -5.97
CA LEU A 18 -5.56 -8.86 -7.17
C LEU A 18 -4.04 -8.77 -7.24
N VAL A 19 -3.44 -9.26 -8.33
CA VAL A 19 -1.99 -9.23 -8.54
C VAL A 19 -1.72 -8.71 -9.95
N PRO A 20 -1.34 -7.43 -10.08
CA PRO A 20 -0.89 -6.87 -11.35
C PRO A 20 0.34 -7.61 -11.89
N LYS A 21 0.47 -7.71 -13.22
CA LYS A 21 1.66 -8.29 -13.87
C LYS A 21 2.90 -7.42 -13.68
N GLU A 22 2.71 -6.11 -13.61
CA GLU A 22 3.76 -5.11 -13.44
C GLU A 22 3.47 -4.21 -12.23
N PRO A 23 4.51 -3.64 -11.58
CA PRO A 23 4.32 -2.65 -10.54
C PRO A 23 3.51 -1.45 -11.06
N ILE A 24 2.53 -1.01 -10.27
CA ILE A 24 1.68 0.13 -10.61
C ILE A 24 2.14 1.34 -9.80
N ASP A 25 2.21 2.51 -10.44
CA ASP A 25 2.52 3.76 -9.77
C ASP A 25 1.45 4.11 -8.72
N PHE A 26 1.89 4.37 -7.49
CA PHE A 26 1.01 4.77 -6.40
C PHE A 26 0.67 6.27 -6.43
N THR A 27 1.51 7.09 -7.08
CA THR A 27 1.42 8.56 -7.07
C THR A 27 0.03 9.10 -7.46
N PRO A 28 -0.71 8.52 -8.44
CA PRO A 28 -2.06 8.96 -8.81
C PRO A 28 -3.11 8.80 -7.70
N LEU A 29 -2.84 7.99 -6.68
CA LEU A 29 -3.75 7.77 -5.54
C LEU A 29 -3.55 8.77 -4.40
N VAL A 30 -2.35 9.36 -4.27
CA VAL A 30 -1.99 10.32 -3.22
C VAL A 30 -3.05 11.43 -3.00
N PRO A 31 -3.62 12.08 -4.03
CA PRO A 31 -4.62 13.12 -3.81
C PRO A 31 -6.00 12.60 -3.38
N LYS A 32 -6.24 11.29 -3.43
CA LYS A 32 -7.55 10.66 -3.21
C LYS A 32 -7.69 9.97 -1.85
N LEU A 33 -6.58 9.64 -1.20
CA LEU A 33 -6.58 8.83 0.01
C LEU A 33 -6.59 9.69 1.27
N SER A 34 -7.38 9.29 2.27
CA SER A 34 -7.57 10.06 3.50
C SER A 34 -6.31 10.10 4.37
N PHE A 35 -5.47 9.06 4.29
CA PHE A 35 -4.23 8.95 5.06
C PHE A 35 -3.06 9.76 4.50
N THR A 36 -3.15 10.28 3.27
CA THR A 36 -2.14 11.14 2.63
C THR A 36 -2.47 12.63 2.80
N LYS A 37 -2.73 13.06 4.04
CA LYS A 37 -3.22 14.41 4.39
C LYS A 37 -2.39 15.56 3.83
N ASN A 38 -1.06 15.45 3.88
CA ASN A 38 -0.16 16.44 3.29
C ASN A 38 0.33 15.96 1.92
N LYS A 39 -0.24 16.50 0.84
CA LYS A 39 0.07 16.10 -0.55
C LYS A 39 1.51 16.38 -0.98
N GLN A 40 2.24 17.25 -0.27
CA GLN A 40 3.66 17.49 -0.49
C GLN A 40 4.54 16.52 0.30
N TYR A 41 4.09 16.08 1.47
CA TYR A 41 4.84 15.21 2.40
C TYR A 41 4.01 13.98 2.83
N TRP A 42 3.51 13.24 1.84
CA TRP A 42 2.56 12.13 2.05
C TRP A 42 3.22 10.80 2.43
N SER A 43 4.55 10.72 2.47
CA SER A 43 5.29 9.47 2.71
C SER A 43 5.34 9.03 4.18
N ALA A 44 4.90 9.87 5.13
CA ALA A 44 5.01 9.60 6.55
C ALA A 44 4.30 8.29 7.02
N PRO A 45 3.08 7.96 6.58
CA PRO A 45 2.41 6.71 6.96
C PRO A 45 3.20 5.45 6.55
N PHE A 46 3.92 5.50 5.43
CA PHE A 46 4.68 4.38 4.87
C PHE A 46 5.98 4.06 5.62
N ARG A 47 6.36 4.89 6.60
CA ARG A 47 7.53 4.62 7.46
C ARG A 47 7.27 3.49 8.47
N ARG A 48 6.04 3.03 8.58
CA ARG A 48 5.61 1.92 9.44
C ARG A 48 5.41 0.66 8.60
N ALA A 49 5.62 -0.51 9.20
CA ALA A 49 5.42 -1.79 8.51
C ALA A 49 3.97 -1.99 8.03
N MET A 50 2.99 -1.60 8.86
CA MET A 50 1.56 -1.65 8.54
C MET A 50 0.82 -0.54 9.28
N PHE A 51 -0.32 -0.10 8.73
CA PHE A 51 -1.27 0.77 9.42
C PHE A 51 -2.70 0.48 8.93
N LYS A 52 -3.68 0.78 9.77
CA LYS A 52 -5.10 0.63 9.42
C LYS A 52 -5.50 1.75 8.46
N ILE A 53 -6.21 1.39 7.40
CA ILE A 53 -6.93 2.31 6.50
C ILE A 53 -8.43 2.15 6.71
N ILE A 54 -9.20 3.15 6.31
CA ILE A 54 -10.66 3.08 6.27
C ILE A 54 -11.14 2.33 5.03
N GLU A 55 -12.41 1.93 5.01
CA GLU A 55 -13.00 1.14 3.93
C GLU A 55 -13.00 1.90 2.60
N GLU A 56 -13.24 3.21 2.64
CA GLU A 56 -13.28 4.08 1.48
C GLU A 56 -11.92 4.12 0.76
N ASP A 57 -10.83 4.27 1.52
CA ASP A 57 -9.47 4.24 0.99
C ASP A 57 -9.13 2.88 0.36
N PHE A 58 -9.58 1.79 0.99
CA PHE A 58 -9.43 0.45 0.43
C PHE A 58 -10.13 0.32 -0.93
N LYS A 59 -11.40 0.76 -1.03
CA LYS A 59 -12.17 0.71 -2.28
C LYS A 59 -11.52 1.52 -3.39
N ILE A 60 -11.00 2.72 -3.08
CA ILE A 60 -10.27 3.56 -4.05
C ILE A 60 -9.04 2.83 -4.59
N ILE A 61 -8.25 2.19 -3.71
CA ILE A 61 -7.08 1.40 -4.11
C ILE A 61 -7.49 0.20 -4.96
N GLU A 62 -8.51 -0.56 -4.53
CA GLU A 62 -9.00 -1.73 -5.22
C GLU A 62 -9.49 -1.41 -6.65
N GLU A 63 -10.34 -0.38 -6.79
CA GLU A 63 -10.83 0.08 -8.08
C GLU A 63 -9.73 0.56 -9.01
N TYR A 64 -8.69 1.19 -8.46
CA TYR A 64 -7.52 1.59 -9.22
C TYR A 64 -6.74 0.37 -9.73
N LEU A 65 -6.44 -0.60 -8.85
CA LEU A 65 -5.72 -1.82 -9.21
C LEU A 65 -6.46 -2.64 -10.27
N ARG A 66 -7.79 -2.76 -10.18
CA ARG A 66 -8.61 -3.52 -11.14
C ARG A 66 -8.46 -3.06 -12.60
N ARG A 67 -8.01 -1.81 -12.83
CA ARG A 67 -7.74 -1.29 -14.18
C ARG A 67 -6.54 -1.94 -14.86
N PHE A 68 -5.66 -2.59 -14.09
CA PHE A 68 -4.38 -3.14 -14.53
C PHE A 68 -4.32 -4.68 -14.46
N VAL A 69 -5.37 -5.33 -13.95
CA VAL A 69 -5.44 -6.80 -13.80
C VAL A 69 -6.32 -7.43 -14.90
N LYS A 70 -6.32 -6.84 -16.11
CA LYS A 70 -6.96 -7.47 -17.27
C LYS A 70 -6.16 -8.68 -17.77
#